data_AF-A0A1V6SA18-F1
#
_entry.id   AF-A0A1V6SA18-F1
#
_cell.length_a   1.000
_cell.length_b   1.000
_cell.length_c   1.000
_cell.angle_alpha   90.00
_cell.angle_beta   90.00
_cell.angle_gamma   90.00
#
_symmetry.space_group_name_H-M   'P 1'
#
loop_
_entity.id
_entity.type
_entity.pdbx_description
1 polymer ?
#
loop_
_entity_poly.entity_id
_entity_poly.type
_entity_poly.pdbx_seq_one_letter_code
_entity_poly.pdbx_strand_id
1 'polypeptide(L)'
;MELCMAAQEDATPWEVSQQEGPLPRTQDAEVPGTETLLDGRAHFSLLGVVRRKPARMDAESTRSKSCSDKLALRQVSSLLSCETSRLVAPTENAYLAGLILPEDEISQVSCDRSFGENGRMQALEGRSWPKDAKFKEGTPGYRFRPFQVLSVPSEKVATLWPFAKANSVPCPATSLEQQGDSSTSGASFKRSRPGNVSAVWVLAPSYYHSSAMTLDTGSKSVPTLCRSKTGLYETIINGVKQGNRASSPGARGASSLSRAKLWALFREIAPASAYQTNISPAESLADASETGSLRVNTVQHHMSNITTYQDFKNSSNLEDHLQIRMQAIGDAKLVLKGWVPNTGDGSWGLDVLVGPKKRKR
;
A
#
# COMPACT_ATOMS: atom_id res chain seq x y z
N MET A 1 -17.96 -3.08 -2.17
CA MET A 1 -18.64 -2.35 -3.28
C MET A 1 -19.02 -3.36 -4.33
N GLU A 2 -18.07 -4.18 -4.76
CA GLU A 2 -18.35 -5.35 -5.56
C GLU A 2 -19.30 -6.34 -4.88
N LEU A 3 -19.23 -6.49 -3.55
CA LEU A 3 -20.27 -7.22 -2.78
C LEU A 3 -21.68 -6.66 -2.95
N CYS A 4 -21.81 -5.34 -3.17
CA CYS A 4 -23.12 -4.74 -3.44
C CYS A 4 -23.62 -5.09 -4.84
N MET A 5 -22.72 -5.26 -5.82
CA MET A 5 -23.08 -5.68 -7.18
C MET A 5 -23.32 -7.19 -7.25
N ALA A 6 -22.49 -7.98 -6.57
CA ALA A 6 -22.64 -9.43 -6.46
C ALA A 6 -23.91 -9.85 -5.70
N ALA A 7 -24.46 -8.96 -4.86
CA ALA A 7 -25.73 -9.17 -4.18
C ALA A 7 -26.95 -8.80 -5.05
N GLN A 8 -26.77 -8.25 -6.25
CA GLN A 8 -27.86 -7.96 -7.18
C GLN A 8 -28.27 -9.24 -7.93
N GLU A 9 -29.56 -9.39 -8.23
CA GLU A 9 -30.09 -10.52 -9.01
C GLU A 9 -29.53 -10.55 -10.45
N ASP A 10 -29.24 -9.38 -11.02
CA ASP A 10 -28.48 -9.23 -12.27
C ASP A 10 -27.23 -8.40 -11.99
N ALA A 11 -26.07 -9.04 -12.10
CA ALA A 11 -24.76 -8.43 -11.91
C ALA A 11 -24.13 -7.94 -13.24
N THR A 12 -24.87 -8.00 -14.35
CA THR A 12 -24.39 -7.57 -15.67
C THR A 12 -24.22 -6.05 -15.69
N PRO A 13 -23.04 -5.52 -16.03
CA PRO A 13 -22.86 -4.09 -16.20
C PRO A 13 -23.77 -3.52 -17.30
N TRP A 14 -24.48 -2.43 -17.01
CA TRP A 14 -25.16 -1.65 -18.05
C TRP A 14 -24.13 -1.11 -19.06
N GLU A 15 -24.43 -1.25 -20.35
CA GLU A 15 -23.62 -0.65 -21.42
C GLU A 15 -23.60 0.87 -21.27
N VAL A 16 -22.43 1.41 -20.96
CA VAL A 16 -22.22 2.86 -21.00
C VAL A 16 -21.92 3.19 -22.45
N SER A 17 -22.92 3.66 -23.19
CA SER A 17 -22.67 4.29 -24.50
C SER A 17 -21.66 5.42 -24.29
N GLN A 18 -20.47 5.30 -24.89
CA GLN A 18 -19.62 6.45 -25.12
C GLN A 18 -20.39 7.34 -26.09
N GLN A 19 -21.14 8.32 -25.59
CA GLN A 19 -21.70 9.34 -26.46
C GLN A 19 -20.54 10.14 -27.05
N GLU A 20 -20.13 9.80 -28.27
CA GLU A 20 -19.55 10.75 -29.21
C GLU A 20 -20.68 11.71 -29.64
N GLY A 21 -21.02 12.66 -28.77
CA GLY A 21 -22.06 13.67 -29.00
C GLY A 21 -21.48 15.08 -29.08
N PRO A 22 -22.03 16.00 -29.89
CA PRO A 22 -21.43 17.31 -30.13
C PRO A 22 -21.48 18.22 -28.89
N LEU A 23 -20.37 18.91 -28.63
CA LEU A 23 -20.11 19.91 -27.59
C LEU A 23 -21.34 20.78 -27.20
N PRO A 24 -21.72 20.88 -25.91
CA PRO A 24 -22.44 22.03 -25.42
C PRO A 24 -21.47 23.21 -25.29
N ARG A 25 -21.79 24.32 -25.96
CA ARG A 25 -21.10 25.61 -25.76
C ARG A 25 -21.43 26.16 -24.37
N THR A 26 -20.55 25.92 -23.41
CA THR A 26 -20.42 26.80 -22.25
C THR A 26 -18.96 26.91 -21.85
N GLN A 27 -18.55 28.15 -21.61
CA GLN A 27 -17.19 28.61 -21.43
C GLN A 27 -16.58 28.05 -20.15
N ASP A 28 -15.85 26.95 -20.25
CA ASP A 28 -14.68 26.66 -19.43
C ASP A 28 -13.75 25.79 -20.30
N ALA A 29 -12.50 26.22 -20.45
CA ALA A 29 -11.55 25.62 -21.38
C ALA A 29 -11.19 24.18 -20.94
N GLU A 30 -11.93 23.20 -21.44
CA GLU A 30 -11.54 21.80 -21.41
C GLU A 30 -10.42 21.55 -22.42
N VAL A 31 -9.25 21.20 -21.90
CA VAL A 31 -8.12 20.68 -22.67
C VAL A 31 -8.44 19.22 -23.04
N PRO A 32 -8.28 18.79 -24.31
CA PRO A 32 -8.59 17.42 -24.74
C PRO A 32 -7.59 16.45 -24.11
N GLY A 33 -8.07 15.51 -23.29
CA GLY A 33 -7.25 14.49 -22.62
C GLY A 33 -7.68 14.12 -21.20
N THR A 34 -8.80 14.66 -20.70
CA THR A 34 -9.38 14.25 -19.42
C THR A 34 -9.99 12.85 -19.53
N GLU A 35 -9.14 11.82 -19.42
CA GLU A 35 -9.59 10.48 -19.01
C GLU A 35 -10.55 10.67 -17.82
N THR A 36 -11.80 10.22 -17.94
CA THR A 36 -12.84 10.39 -16.93
C THR A 36 -12.37 9.76 -15.62
N LEU A 37 -11.81 10.58 -14.73
CA LEU A 37 -11.14 10.09 -13.54
C LEU A 37 -12.16 9.56 -12.55
N LEU A 38 -12.34 8.24 -12.50
CA LEU A 38 -13.37 7.60 -11.66
C LEU A 38 -13.14 7.86 -10.17
N ASP A 39 -13.94 8.78 -9.64
CA ASP A 39 -14.01 9.08 -8.21
C ASP A 39 -15.00 8.15 -7.52
N GLY A 40 -14.47 7.40 -6.55
CA GLY A 40 -15.30 6.83 -5.51
C GLY A 40 -16.24 5.72 -5.93
N ARG A 41 -17.55 5.97 -5.79
CA ARG A 41 -18.64 5.01 -6.05
C ARG A 41 -19.36 5.26 -7.38
N ALA A 42 -18.94 6.21 -8.19
CA ALA A 42 -19.59 6.42 -9.48
C ALA A 42 -19.23 5.31 -10.49
N HIS A 43 -20.03 5.14 -11.55
CA HIS A 43 -19.75 4.26 -12.69
C HIS A 43 -19.46 2.79 -12.30
N PHE A 44 -20.35 2.20 -11.50
CA PHE A 44 -20.17 0.81 -11.03
C PHE A 44 -20.07 -0.22 -12.16
N SER A 45 -20.69 0.05 -13.31
CA SER A 45 -20.60 -0.79 -14.51
C SER A 45 -19.18 -0.87 -15.10
N LEU A 46 -18.32 0.10 -14.83
CA LEU A 46 -16.92 0.04 -15.26
C LEU A 46 -16.12 -0.85 -14.30
N LEU A 47 -15.97 -2.11 -14.69
CA LEU A 47 -15.26 -3.15 -13.95
C LEU A 47 -13.77 -3.21 -14.33
N GLY A 48 -12.92 -3.64 -13.40
CA GLY A 48 -11.49 -3.87 -13.64
C GLY A 48 -10.62 -2.62 -13.80
N VAL A 49 -11.20 -1.42 -13.70
CA VAL A 49 -10.50 -0.13 -13.82
C VAL A 49 -10.07 0.43 -12.46
N VAL A 50 -9.04 1.28 -12.46
CA VAL A 50 -8.52 1.94 -11.26
C VAL A 50 -9.53 2.93 -10.69
N ARG A 51 -9.70 2.95 -9.36
CA ARG A 51 -10.63 3.84 -8.66
C ARG A 51 -9.90 4.71 -7.63
N ARG A 52 -10.42 5.92 -7.39
CA ARG A 52 -9.86 6.88 -6.42
C ARG A 52 -10.69 6.97 -5.14
N LYS A 53 -10.03 7.35 -4.05
CA LYS A 53 -10.66 7.83 -2.81
C LYS A 53 -10.80 9.36 -2.90
N PRO A 54 -11.75 9.98 -2.21
CA PRO A 54 -12.79 9.41 -1.35
C PRO A 54 -13.97 8.88 -2.15
N ALA A 55 -14.76 8.01 -1.52
CA ALA A 55 -15.97 7.45 -2.13
C ALA A 55 -17.19 8.40 -2.07
N ARG A 56 -17.04 9.55 -1.41
CA ARG A 56 -18.11 10.46 -1.02
C ARG A 56 -18.02 11.70 -1.90
N MET A 57 -19.14 12.11 -2.49
CA MET A 57 -19.20 13.29 -3.36
C MET A 57 -18.90 14.59 -2.60
N ASP A 58 -19.21 14.62 -1.31
CA ASP A 58 -19.00 15.76 -0.41
C ASP A 58 -17.55 15.88 0.12
N ALA A 59 -16.68 14.92 -0.20
CA ALA A 59 -15.30 14.93 0.28
C ALA A 59 -14.33 15.44 -0.79
N GLU A 60 -13.31 16.20 -0.37
CA GLU A 60 -12.26 16.71 -1.25
C GLU A 60 -11.67 15.58 -2.12
N SER A 61 -11.64 15.80 -3.43
CA SER A 61 -11.08 14.83 -4.37
C SER A 61 -9.62 14.56 -4.06
N THR A 62 -9.21 13.30 -4.07
CA THR A 62 -7.79 12.93 -3.95
C THR A 62 -7.37 12.07 -5.12
N ARG A 63 -6.06 12.04 -5.40
CA ARG A 63 -5.48 11.12 -6.39
C ARG A 63 -5.17 9.74 -5.82
N SER A 64 -5.45 9.52 -4.53
CA SER A 64 -5.18 8.26 -3.84
C SER A 64 -6.00 7.12 -4.42
N LYS A 65 -5.32 6.06 -4.89
CA LYS A 65 -5.98 4.87 -5.43
C LYS A 65 -6.65 4.04 -4.34
N SER A 66 -7.62 3.23 -4.75
CA SER A 66 -8.31 2.28 -3.87
C SER A 66 -7.31 1.29 -3.24
N CYS A 67 -7.70 0.65 -2.14
CA CYS A 67 -6.83 -0.36 -1.52
C CYS A 67 -6.62 -1.56 -2.45
N SER A 68 -7.65 -1.99 -3.18
CA SER A 68 -7.55 -3.07 -4.15
C SER A 68 -6.58 -2.74 -5.29
N ASP A 69 -6.57 -1.52 -5.82
CA ASP A 69 -5.61 -1.10 -6.85
C ASP A 69 -4.18 -1.06 -6.34
N LYS A 70 -4.01 -0.60 -5.09
CA LYS A 70 -2.70 -0.62 -4.44
C LYS A 70 -2.22 -2.05 -4.22
N LEU A 71 -3.09 -2.97 -3.79
CA LEU A 71 -2.75 -4.39 -3.61
C LEU A 71 -2.46 -5.09 -4.94
N ALA A 72 -3.22 -4.84 -5.99
CA ALA A 72 -2.95 -5.37 -7.33
C ALA A 72 -1.57 -4.91 -7.84
N LEU A 73 -1.21 -3.63 -7.63
CA LEU A 73 0.14 -3.16 -7.96
C LEU A 73 1.24 -3.87 -7.14
N ARG A 74 0.95 -4.36 -5.93
CA ARG A 74 1.91 -5.12 -5.10
C ARG A 74 2.17 -6.53 -5.61
N GLN A 75 1.30 -7.07 -6.45
CA GLN A 75 1.54 -8.34 -7.16
C GLN A 75 2.71 -8.23 -8.13
N VAL A 76 3.09 -7.02 -8.55
CA VAL A 76 4.25 -6.78 -9.44
C VAL A 76 5.39 -6.07 -8.70
N SER A 77 5.06 -5.10 -7.85
CA SER A 77 6.06 -4.21 -7.24
C SER A 77 6.63 -4.67 -5.90
N SER A 78 6.18 -5.84 -5.43
CA SER A 78 6.43 -6.39 -4.10
C SER A 78 6.03 -5.45 -2.95
N LEU A 79 6.21 -5.88 -1.70
CA LEU A 79 5.98 -5.08 -0.50
C LEU A 79 7.08 -4.04 -0.28
N LEU A 80 8.20 -4.13 -1.00
CA LEU A 80 9.31 -3.19 -0.86
C LEU A 80 8.88 -1.76 -1.24
N SER A 81 9.44 -0.80 -0.53
CA SER A 81 9.32 0.63 -0.80
C SER A 81 10.49 1.11 -1.65
N CYS A 82 10.54 2.41 -1.96
CA CYS A 82 11.69 2.98 -2.65
C CYS A 82 12.98 2.78 -1.83
N GLU A 83 12.88 2.99 -0.53
CA GLU A 83 13.94 2.88 0.46
C GLU A 83 14.41 1.42 0.57
N THR A 84 13.49 0.48 0.83
CA THR A 84 13.89 -0.90 1.09
C THR A 84 14.31 -1.66 -0.16
N SER A 85 13.89 -1.24 -1.36
CA SER A 85 14.36 -1.86 -2.62
C SER A 85 15.86 -1.65 -2.89
N ARG A 86 16.47 -0.65 -2.23
CA ARG A 86 17.92 -0.41 -2.28
C ARG A 86 18.71 -1.23 -1.25
N LEU A 87 18.04 -1.79 -0.24
CA LEU A 87 18.66 -2.56 0.85
C LEU A 87 18.38 -4.06 0.77
N VAL A 88 17.22 -4.43 0.25
CA VAL A 88 16.71 -5.80 0.27
C VAL A 88 16.54 -6.28 -1.17
N ALA A 89 17.09 -7.46 -1.47
CA ALA A 89 16.90 -8.09 -2.77
C ALA A 89 15.42 -8.46 -2.97
N PRO A 90 14.83 -8.14 -4.13
CA PRO A 90 13.44 -8.50 -4.43
C PRO A 90 13.36 -9.99 -4.75
N THR A 91 13.19 -10.81 -3.72
CA THR A 91 12.91 -12.25 -3.84
C THR A 91 11.41 -12.51 -3.65
N GLU A 92 10.98 -13.76 -3.74
CA GLU A 92 9.57 -14.13 -3.51
C GLU A 92 9.05 -13.77 -2.11
N ASN A 93 9.93 -13.78 -1.11
CA ASN A 93 9.61 -13.42 0.28
C ASN A 93 9.24 -11.93 0.43
N ALA A 94 9.49 -11.12 -0.60
CA ALA A 94 9.06 -9.72 -0.62
C ALA A 94 7.61 -9.55 -1.07
N TYR A 95 6.90 -10.60 -1.49
CA TYR A 95 5.52 -10.54 -2.00
C TYR A 95 4.52 -11.03 -0.96
N LEU A 96 3.26 -10.65 -1.14
CA LEU A 96 2.16 -11.22 -0.35
C LEU A 96 1.95 -12.68 -0.78
N ALA A 97 1.88 -13.58 0.19
CA ALA A 97 1.44 -14.96 -0.06
C ALA A 97 -0.09 -15.06 -0.13
N GLY A 98 -0.80 -14.26 0.68
CA GLY A 98 -2.25 -14.25 0.68
C GLY A 98 -2.89 -13.02 1.35
N LEU A 99 -4.19 -12.87 1.11
CA LEU A 99 -5.08 -11.87 1.67
C LEU A 99 -6.22 -12.60 2.39
N ILE A 100 -6.32 -12.43 3.71
CA ILE A 100 -7.38 -13.06 4.52
C ILE A 100 -8.54 -12.08 4.67
N LEU A 101 -9.76 -12.52 4.36
CA LEU A 101 -10.99 -11.74 4.48
C LEU A 101 -12.08 -12.57 5.19
N PRO A 102 -13.03 -11.93 5.91
CA PRO A 102 -14.26 -12.59 6.35
C PRO A 102 -14.98 -13.23 5.17
N GLU A 103 -15.56 -14.41 5.35
CA GLU A 103 -16.18 -15.20 4.26
C GLU A 103 -17.31 -14.44 3.54
N ASP A 104 -18.09 -13.67 4.29
CA ASP A 104 -19.18 -12.82 3.82
C ASP A 104 -18.71 -11.53 3.11
N GLU A 105 -17.42 -11.19 3.21
CA GLU A 105 -16.79 -10.08 2.48
C GLU A 105 -16.04 -10.56 1.22
N ILE A 106 -16.12 -11.85 0.88
CA ILE A 106 -15.50 -12.43 -0.32
C ILE A 106 -16.55 -12.57 -1.43
N SER A 107 -16.27 -11.93 -2.57
CA SER A 107 -16.93 -12.25 -3.84
C SER A 107 -15.87 -12.83 -4.77
N GLN A 108 -15.99 -14.12 -5.09
CA GLN A 108 -15.00 -14.85 -5.87
C GLN A 108 -14.71 -14.15 -7.21
N VAL A 109 -15.77 -13.86 -7.98
CA VAL A 109 -15.68 -13.13 -9.26
C VAL A 109 -14.92 -11.81 -9.14
N SER A 110 -15.14 -11.08 -8.04
CA SER A 110 -14.55 -9.77 -7.81
C SER A 110 -13.10 -9.86 -7.38
N CYS A 111 -12.77 -10.86 -6.55
CA CYS A 111 -11.41 -11.18 -6.17
C CYS A 111 -10.60 -11.65 -7.39
N ASP A 112 -11.14 -12.55 -8.19
CA ASP A 112 -10.50 -13.05 -9.42
C ASP A 112 -10.27 -11.91 -10.41
N ARG A 113 -11.27 -11.06 -10.64
CA ARG A 113 -11.08 -9.88 -11.48
C ARG A 113 -10.03 -8.91 -10.92
N SER A 114 -9.96 -8.74 -9.60
CA SER A 114 -9.08 -7.74 -8.97
C SER A 114 -7.64 -8.21 -8.83
N PHE A 115 -7.43 -9.50 -8.54
CA PHE A 115 -6.19 -10.09 -8.06
C PHE A 115 -5.82 -11.42 -8.76
N GLY A 116 -6.75 -12.06 -9.47
CA GLY A 116 -6.49 -13.33 -10.15
C GLY A 116 -5.57 -13.19 -11.35
N GLU A 117 -5.02 -14.32 -11.80
CA GLU A 117 -4.16 -14.43 -12.98
C GLU A 117 -4.90 -14.02 -14.24
N ASN A 118 -6.13 -14.52 -14.43
CA ASN A 118 -7.04 -14.15 -15.51
C ASN A 118 -7.82 -12.84 -15.24
N GLY A 119 -7.37 -12.06 -14.25
CA GLY A 119 -8.02 -10.82 -13.86
C GLY A 119 -7.57 -9.62 -14.69
N ARG A 120 -7.77 -8.43 -14.14
CA ARG A 120 -7.35 -7.16 -14.76
C ARG A 120 -5.84 -7.01 -14.98
N MET A 121 -5.03 -7.91 -14.39
CA MET A 121 -3.57 -7.93 -14.51
C MET A 121 -3.06 -9.03 -15.47
N GLN A 122 -3.94 -9.79 -16.14
CA GLN A 122 -3.57 -10.93 -16.99
C GLN A 122 -2.50 -10.64 -18.04
N ALA A 123 -2.43 -9.41 -18.56
CA ALA A 123 -1.43 -9.02 -19.55
C ALA A 123 0.02 -9.08 -19.02
N LEU A 124 0.20 -9.22 -17.71
CA LEU A 124 1.48 -9.35 -17.01
C LEU A 124 1.78 -10.79 -16.58
N GLU A 125 0.90 -11.74 -16.87
CA GLU A 125 1.14 -13.15 -16.57
C GLU A 125 2.45 -13.63 -17.23
N GLY A 126 3.24 -14.38 -16.47
CA GLY A 126 4.57 -14.84 -16.89
C GLY A 126 5.63 -13.74 -17.04
N ARG A 127 5.28 -12.45 -16.87
CA ARG A 127 6.25 -11.36 -17.01
C ARG A 127 7.15 -11.23 -15.80
N SER A 128 8.37 -10.79 -16.10
CA SER A 128 9.42 -10.60 -15.14
C SER A 128 10.35 -9.46 -15.53
N TRP A 129 10.98 -8.84 -14.53
CA TRP A 129 11.85 -7.68 -14.68
C TRP A 129 13.18 -7.95 -13.93
N PRO A 130 14.33 -7.72 -14.58
CA PRO A 130 14.49 -7.25 -15.97
C PRO A 130 14.00 -8.28 -17.00
N LYS A 131 13.65 -7.81 -18.21
CA LYS A 131 13.17 -8.68 -19.30
C LYS A 131 14.25 -9.72 -19.65
N ASP A 132 13.84 -10.91 -20.03
CA ASP A 132 14.71 -12.02 -20.50
C ASP A 132 15.68 -12.61 -19.47
N ALA A 133 15.59 -12.23 -18.20
CA ALA A 133 16.34 -12.89 -17.15
C ALA A 133 15.85 -14.34 -16.98
N LYS A 134 16.79 -15.30 -17.09
CA LYS A 134 16.54 -16.71 -16.78
C LYS A 134 16.36 -16.87 -15.28
N PHE A 135 15.13 -16.67 -14.81
CA PHE A 135 14.83 -16.75 -13.39
C PHE A 135 14.84 -18.19 -12.91
N LYS A 136 15.84 -18.55 -12.12
CA LYS A 136 15.78 -19.68 -11.20
C LYS A 136 15.08 -19.25 -9.91
N GLU A 137 14.54 -20.21 -9.16
CA GLU A 137 14.06 -19.98 -7.80
C GLU A 137 15.16 -19.27 -6.97
N GLY A 138 14.77 -18.28 -6.18
CA GLY A 138 15.72 -17.43 -5.44
C GLY A 138 16.43 -16.32 -6.23
N THR A 139 16.34 -16.26 -7.56
CA THR A 139 16.96 -15.16 -8.34
C THR A 139 16.25 -13.83 -8.04
N PRO A 140 16.98 -12.77 -7.64
CA PRO A 140 16.40 -11.45 -7.39
C PRO A 140 15.76 -10.86 -8.66
N GLY A 141 14.57 -10.30 -8.53
CA GLY A 141 13.88 -9.60 -9.60
C GLY A 141 12.41 -9.34 -9.29
N TYR A 142 11.77 -8.55 -10.13
CA TYR A 142 10.32 -8.32 -10.02
C TYR A 142 9.57 -9.26 -10.95
N ARG A 143 8.39 -9.74 -10.54
CA ARG A 143 7.53 -10.62 -11.34
C ARG A 143 6.08 -10.35 -10.99
N PHE A 144 5.17 -10.65 -11.91
CA PHE A 144 3.76 -10.77 -11.53
C PHE A 144 3.60 -12.03 -10.67
N ARG A 145 3.20 -11.82 -9.41
CA ARG A 145 2.98 -12.85 -8.40
C ARG A 145 1.59 -12.65 -7.79
N PRO A 146 0.58 -13.38 -8.26
CA PRO A 146 -0.72 -13.38 -7.61
C PRO A 146 -0.60 -13.94 -6.19
N PHE A 147 -1.59 -13.63 -5.35
CA PHE A 147 -1.65 -14.10 -3.97
C PHE A 147 -3.01 -14.74 -3.72
N GLN A 148 -3.05 -15.67 -2.77
CA GLN A 148 -4.29 -16.39 -2.46
C GLN A 148 -5.26 -15.50 -1.68
N VAL A 149 -6.54 -15.54 -2.01
CA VAL A 149 -7.58 -14.98 -1.15
C VAL A 149 -8.08 -16.10 -0.25
N LEU A 150 -7.94 -15.91 1.06
CA LEU A 150 -8.27 -16.89 2.08
C LEU A 150 -9.47 -16.40 2.90
N SER A 151 -10.37 -17.31 3.25
CA SER A 151 -11.50 -17.00 4.12
C SER A 151 -11.16 -17.21 5.60
N VAL A 152 -11.81 -16.42 6.45
CA VAL A 152 -11.94 -16.70 7.89
C VAL A 152 -13.43 -16.69 8.24
N PRO A 153 -13.92 -17.63 9.08
CA PRO A 153 -15.34 -17.66 9.46
C PRO A 153 -15.79 -16.33 10.06
N SER A 154 -16.89 -15.78 9.56
CA SER A 154 -17.34 -14.44 9.95
C SER A 154 -17.80 -14.39 11.41
N GLU A 155 -18.30 -15.49 11.96
CA GLU A 155 -18.62 -15.64 13.40
C GLU A 155 -17.39 -15.45 14.30
N LYS A 156 -16.24 -16.00 13.88
CA LYS A 156 -14.97 -15.84 14.61
C LYS A 156 -14.50 -14.39 14.56
N VAL A 157 -14.66 -13.72 13.42
CA VAL A 157 -14.34 -12.29 13.29
C VAL A 157 -15.26 -11.44 14.16
N ALA A 158 -16.56 -11.70 14.15
CA ALA A 158 -17.53 -10.98 14.98
C ALA A 158 -17.26 -11.12 16.48
N THR A 159 -16.82 -12.32 16.90
CA THR A 159 -16.45 -12.59 18.31
C THR A 159 -15.18 -11.85 18.72
N LEU A 160 -14.17 -11.79 17.85
CA LEU A 160 -12.88 -11.15 18.14
C LEU A 160 -12.89 -9.63 17.89
N TRP A 161 -13.78 -9.14 17.05
CA TRP A 161 -13.85 -7.74 16.62
C TRP A 161 -15.28 -7.19 16.72
N PRO A 162 -15.77 -6.88 17.94
CA PRO A 162 -17.14 -6.41 18.17
C PRO A 162 -17.41 -5.01 17.56
N PHE A 163 -16.35 -4.31 17.14
CA PHE A 163 -16.45 -3.00 16.48
C PHE A 163 -16.58 -3.11 14.95
N ALA A 164 -16.68 -4.34 14.42
CA ALA A 164 -16.93 -4.60 13.01
C ALA A 164 -18.14 -3.81 12.51
N LYS A 165 -18.14 -3.51 11.22
CA LYS A 165 -19.35 -2.98 10.58
C LYS A 165 -20.43 -4.06 10.69
N ALA A 166 -21.57 -3.71 11.27
CA ALA A 166 -22.71 -4.62 11.33
C ALA A 166 -23.13 -5.01 9.90
N ASN A 167 -23.26 -6.32 9.65
CA ASN A 167 -23.78 -6.84 8.41
C ASN A 167 -25.26 -6.45 8.29
N SER A 168 -25.63 -5.84 7.17
CA SER A 168 -26.99 -5.36 6.92
C SER A 168 -27.83 -6.35 6.10
N VAL A 169 -27.44 -7.61 6.02
CA VAL A 169 -28.17 -8.63 5.25
C VAL A 169 -28.92 -9.53 6.23
N PRO A 170 -30.25 -9.40 6.36
CA PRO A 170 -31.08 -10.48 6.88
C PRO A 170 -31.08 -11.61 5.85
N CYS A 171 -30.83 -12.85 6.29
CA CYS A 171 -31.14 -14.03 5.48
C CYS A 171 -32.64 -14.02 5.15
N PRO A 172 -33.05 -14.21 3.88
CA PRO A 172 -34.45 -14.52 3.56
C PRO A 172 -34.71 -16.02 3.77
N ALA A 173 -35.93 -16.33 4.22
CA ALA A 173 -36.49 -17.63 4.64
C ALA A 173 -36.17 -18.01 6.10
N THR A 174 -37.10 -17.88 7.04
CA THR A 174 -38.43 -18.47 7.04
C THR A 174 -39.53 -17.49 7.42
N SER A 175 -40.43 -17.20 6.49
CA SER A 175 -41.75 -16.66 6.78
C SER A 175 -42.62 -17.77 7.39
N LEU A 176 -42.71 -17.79 8.72
CA LEU A 176 -43.87 -18.35 9.40
C LEU A 176 -44.48 -17.23 10.23
N GLU A 177 -45.62 -16.77 9.74
CA GLU A 177 -46.50 -15.85 10.43
C GLU A 177 -46.86 -16.45 11.80
N GLN A 178 -46.42 -15.79 12.88
CA GLN A 178 -47.11 -15.89 14.16
C GLN A 178 -47.10 -14.52 14.83
N GLN A 179 -48.25 -13.90 14.73
CA GLN A 179 -48.68 -12.72 15.47
C GLN A 179 -48.87 -13.13 16.94
N GLY A 180 -48.14 -12.51 17.88
CA GLY A 180 -48.32 -12.78 19.31
C GLY A 180 -47.20 -12.25 20.21
N ASP A 181 -47.44 -11.08 20.79
CA ASP A 181 -46.99 -10.54 22.08
C ASP A 181 -45.63 -10.88 22.73
N SER A 182 -44.99 -9.77 23.12
CA SER A 182 -44.27 -9.51 24.37
C SER A 182 -42.82 -9.95 24.55
N SER A 183 -42.00 -8.94 24.84
CA SER A 183 -40.76 -8.99 25.63
C SER A 183 -39.65 -9.93 25.14
N THR A 184 -38.88 -9.48 24.15
CA THR A 184 -37.45 -9.77 24.14
C THR A 184 -36.68 -8.48 23.84
N SER A 185 -35.73 -8.17 24.71
CA SER A 185 -34.84 -7.01 24.61
C SER A 185 -33.99 -7.10 23.35
N GLY A 186 -34.48 -6.54 22.25
CA GLY A 186 -33.71 -6.34 21.03
C GLY A 186 -32.56 -5.38 21.33
N ALA A 187 -31.38 -5.92 21.63
CA ALA A 187 -30.17 -5.13 21.75
C ALA A 187 -29.92 -4.44 20.40
N SER A 188 -30.24 -3.15 20.33
CA SER A 188 -29.93 -2.33 19.16
C SER A 188 -28.41 -2.35 18.94
N PHE A 189 -27.95 -3.06 17.92
CA PHE A 189 -26.55 -3.04 17.52
C PHE A 189 -26.21 -1.61 17.08
N LYS A 190 -25.47 -0.89 17.93
CA LYS A 190 -25.01 0.48 17.63
C LYS A 190 -24.09 0.42 16.42
N ARG A 191 -24.53 0.98 15.29
CA ARG A 191 -23.69 1.14 14.10
C ARG A 191 -22.45 1.96 14.46
N SER A 192 -21.27 1.36 14.38
CA SER A 192 -19.99 2.05 14.57
C SER A 192 -19.72 2.95 13.36
N ARG A 193 -19.55 4.25 13.59
CA ARG A 193 -19.10 5.17 12.54
C ARG A 193 -17.58 5.03 12.41
N PRO A 194 -17.03 5.00 11.17
CA PRO A 194 -15.58 5.05 10.98
C PRO A 194 -14.98 6.27 11.68
N GLY A 195 -13.95 6.06 12.49
CA GLY A 195 -13.21 7.14 13.13
C GLY A 195 -12.32 7.91 12.14
N ASN A 196 -11.84 9.08 12.56
CA ASN A 196 -10.84 9.88 11.84
C ASN A 196 -9.40 9.55 12.27
N VAL A 197 -9.22 8.44 12.99
CA VAL A 197 -7.96 8.00 13.58
C VAL A 197 -7.47 6.74 12.87
N SER A 198 -6.15 6.62 12.70
CA SER A 198 -5.50 5.36 12.33
C SER A 198 -4.45 5.00 13.38
N ALA A 199 -4.49 3.76 13.85
CA ALA A 199 -3.51 3.22 14.78
C ALA A 199 -2.52 2.33 14.01
N VAL A 200 -1.25 2.46 14.36
CA VAL A 200 -0.15 1.67 13.78
C VAL A 200 0.58 1.02 14.94
N TRP A 201 0.85 -0.28 14.80
CA TRP A 201 1.68 -1.03 15.73
C TRP A 201 2.64 -1.92 14.95
N VAL A 202 3.90 -1.95 15.36
CA VAL A 202 4.93 -2.84 14.81
C VAL A 202 5.64 -3.53 15.97
N LEU A 203 5.83 -4.84 15.82
CA LEU A 203 6.57 -5.68 16.75
C LEU A 203 8.02 -5.18 16.91
N ALA A 204 8.55 -5.22 18.14
CA ALA A 204 9.96 -4.94 18.38
C ALA A 204 10.88 -6.01 17.75
N PRO A 205 12.09 -5.66 17.31
CA PRO A 205 13.06 -6.65 16.86
C PRO A 205 13.27 -7.75 17.92
N SER A 206 13.33 -9.00 17.47
CA SER A 206 13.61 -10.16 18.33
C SER A 206 15.06 -10.23 18.77
N TYR A 207 15.97 -9.58 18.02
CA TYR A 207 17.39 -9.56 18.30
C TYR A 207 17.81 -8.21 18.88
N TYR A 208 18.67 -8.26 19.89
CA TYR A 208 19.32 -7.08 20.42
C TYR A 208 20.45 -6.67 19.45
N HIS A 209 20.28 -5.53 18.79
CA HIS A 209 21.34 -4.90 18.04
C HIS A 209 21.71 -3.60 18.75
N SER A 210 23.00 -3.29 18.91
CA SER A 210 23.46 -2.06 19.57
C SER A 210 22.95 -0.80 18.87
N SER A 211 22.69 -0.89 17.56
CA SER A 211 22.05 0.16 16.75
C SER A 211 20.53 0.00 16.58
N ALA A 212 19.86 -0.79 17.42
CA ALA A 212 18.39 -0.93 17.36
C ALA A 212 17.75 0.44 17.62
N MET A 213 17.29 1.07 16.55
CA MET A 213 16.64 2.37 16.57
C MET A 213 15.31 2.27 17.32
N THR A 214 15.25 2.88 18.50
CA THR A 214 13.96 3.14 19.16
C THR A 214 13.25 4.22 18.35
N LEU A 215 12.27 3.82 17.54
CA LEU A 215 11.43 4.77 16.83
C LEU A 215 10.69 5.63 17.85
N ASP A 216 10.71 6.95 17.68
CA ASP A 216 9.93 7.86 18.49
C ASP A 216 8.44 7.50 18.35
N THR A 217 7.86 6.83 19.35
CA THR A 217 6.45 6.44 19.40
C THR A 217 5.56 7.58 19.90
N GLY A 218 6.15 8.67 20.41
CA GLY A 218 5.41 9.80 20.97
C GLY A 218 4.62 9.45 22.24
N SER A 219 4.83 8.26 22.79
CA SER A 219 4.17 7.76 23.99
C SER A 219 5.21 7.37 25.04
N LYS A 220 4.98 7.78 26.29
CA LYS A 220 5.85 7.40 27.43
C LYS A 220 5.70 5.93 27.81
N SER A 221 4.54 5.34 27.51
CA SER A 221 4.25 3.92 27.68
C SER A 221 3.84 3.32 26.33
N VAL A 222 4.43 2.18 26.00
CA VAL A 222 4.04 1.41 24.81
C VAL A 222 3.25 0.19 25.25
N PRO A 223 2.17 -0.20 24.53
CA PRO A 223 1.42 -1.40 24.88
C PRO A 223 2.32 -2.64 24.79
N THR A 224 1.95 -3.73 25.46
CA THR A 224 2.49 -5.07 25.18
C THR A 224 1.33 -5.88 24.62
N LEU A 225 1.42 -6.28 23.35
CA LEU A 225 0.37 -7.05 22.68
C LEU A 225 0.82 -8.51 22.61
N CYS A 226 -0.01 -9.44 23.08
CA CYS A 226 0.28 -10.88 23.03
C CYS A 226 1.69 -11.23 23.56
N ARG A 227 2.07 -10.65 24.71
CA ARG A 227 3.41 -10.82 25.36
C ARG A 227 4.60 -10.33 24.52
N SER A 228 4.33 -9.62 23.44
CA SER A 228 5.36 -9.12 22.53
C SER A 228 5.68 -7.65 22.80
N LYS A 229 6.97 -7.33 22.80
CA LYS A 229 7.46 -5.95 22.97
C LYS A 229 7.08 -5.12 21.75
N THR A 230 6.78 -3.85 21.98
CA THR A 230 6.41 -2.90 20.93
C THR A 230 7.64 -2.19 20.38
N GLY A 231 7.81 -2.24 19.05
CA GLY A 231 8.84 -1.50 18.32
C GLY A 231 8.34 -0.12 17.86
N LEU A 232 7.13 -0.07 17.31
CA LEU A 232 6.44 1.18 16.96
C LEU A 232 5.00 1.11 17.47
N TYR A 233 4.53 2.19 18.07
CA TYR A 233 3.11 2.42 18.30
C TYR A 233 2.81 3.89 18.07
N GLU A 234 1.87 4.18 17.19
CA GLU A 234 1.43 5.55 16.95
C GLU A 234 -0.03 5.64 16.53
N THR A 235 -0.65 6.75 16.91
CA THR A 235 -2.03 7.09 16.57
C THR A 235 -2.00 8.37 15.76
N ILE A 236 -2.35 8.27 14.48
CA ILE A 236 -2.38 9.41 13.55
C ILE A 236 -3.81 9.85 13.31
N ILE A 237 -4.01 11.16 13.20
CA ILE A 237 -5.32 11.75 12.92
C ILE A 237 -5.36 12.26 11.50
N ASN A 238 -6.52 12.08 10.85
CA ASN A 238 -6.79 12.59 9.51
C ASN A 238 -5.69 12.18 8.53
N GLY A 239 -5.36 10.89 8.45
CA GLY A 239 -4.16 10.39 7.74
C GLY A 239 -3.98 10.88 6.29
N VAL A 240 -5.07 11.28 5.61
CA VAL A 240 -5.03 11.85 4.25
C VAL A 240 -4.70 13.34 4.24
N LYS A 241 -5.13 14.12 5.24
CA LYS A 241 -4.97 15.58 5.30
C LYS A 241 -3.87 16.06 6.26
N GLN A 242 -3.67 15.36 7.38
CA GLN A 242 -2.80 15.80 8.47
C GLN A 242 -1.74 14.77 8.87
N GLY A 243 -1.97 13.47 8.65
CA GLY A 243 -0.91 12.43 8.64
C GLY A 243 0.06 12.42 9.84
N ASN A 244 -0.34 13.05 10.95
CA ASN A 244 0.50 13.34 12.09
C ASN A 244 -0.24 13.03 13.40
N ARG A 245 0.52 12.95 14.48
CA ARG A 245 0.00 12.71 15.83
C ARG A 245 -0.71 13.95 16.32
N ALA A 246 -1.91 13.77 16.89
CA ALA A 246 -2.69 14.85 17.49
C ALA A 246 -1.90 15.63 18.55
N SER A 247 -1.09 14.92 19.34
CA SER A 247 -0.27 15.47 20.41
C SER A 247 0.95 16.25 19.93
N SER A 248 1.29 16.19 18.64
CA SER A 248 2.46 16.88 18.08
C SER A 248 2.23 17.26 16.61
N PRO A 249 1.38 18.26 16.33
CA PRO A 249 1.11 18.67 14.95
C PRO A 249 2.37 19.10 14.20
N GLY A 250 2.37 18.90 12.87
CA GLY A 250 3.46 19.29 11.98
C GLY A 250 4.58 18.25 11.88
N ALA A 251 5.76 18.67 11.43
CA ALA A 251 6.87 17.77 11.09
C ALA A 251 7.32 16.87 12.24
N ARG A 252 7.28 17.37 13.48
CA ARG A 252 7.72 16.63 14.67
C ARG A 252 6.86 15.39 14.93
N GLY A 253 5.54 15.51 14.84
CA GLY A 253 4.64 14.36 15.00
C GLY A 253 4.23 13.71 13.70
N ALA A 254 4.96 13.93 12.60
CA ALA A 254 4.80 13.12 11.39
C ALA A 254 4.96 11.63 11.74
N SER A 255 4.14 10.78 11.12
CA SER A 255 4.22 9.33 11.28
C SER A 255 5.63 8.80 11.04
N SER A 256 6.07 7.82 11.83
CA SER A 256 7.33 7.09 11.59
C SER A 256 7.33 6.36 10.24
N LEU A 257 6.15 6.09 9.68
CA LEU A 257 5.97 5.52 8.34
C LEU A 257 5.83 6.59 7.23
N SER A 258 6.00 7.87 7.57
CA SER A 258 6.03 8.93 6.55
C SER A 258 7.28 8.79 5.67
N ARG A 259 7.15 9.18 4.40
CA ARG A 259 8.25 9.09 3.42
C ARG A 259 9.51 9.80 3.90
N ALA A 260 9.36 10.98 4.51
CA ALA A 260 10.51 11.74 5.02
C ALA A 260 11.22 11.00 6.16
N LYS A 261 10.48 10.42 7.13
CA LYS A 261 11.09 9.64 8.22
C LYS A 261 11.70 8.33 7.72
N LEU A 262 11.07 7.63 6.77
CA LEU A 262 11.63 6.44 6.15
C LEU A 262 12.90 6.74 5.34
N TRP A 263 12.93 7.86 4.61
CA TRP A 263 14.12 8.27 3.88
C TRP A 263 15.26 8.72 4.81
N ALA A 264 14.94 9.41 5.91
CA ALA A 264 15.93 9.72 6.95
C ALA A 264 16.53 8.44 7.56
N LEU A 265 15.67 7.49 7.94
CA LEU A 265 16.10 6.19 8.46
C LEU A 265 16.98 5.44 7.45
N PHE A 266 16.61 5.45 6.16
CA PHE A 266 17.45 4.86 5.11
C PHE A 266 18.85 5.49 5.07
N ARG A 267 18.96 6.82 5.18
CA ARG A 267 20.27 7.51 5.20
C ARG A 267 21.10 7.19 6.44
N GLU A 268 20.48 6.83 7.56
CA GLU A 268 21.18 6.37 8.76
C GLU A 268 21.70 4.93 8.60
N ILE A 269 20.92 4.06 7.94
CA ILE A 269 21.27 2.64 7.73
C ILE A 269 22.31 2.46 6.62
N ALA A 270 22.18 3.16 5.50
CA ALA A 270 23.02 2.92 4.32
C ALA A 270 24.54 3.05 4.59
N PRO A 271 25.02 4.06 5.35
CA PRO A 271 26.42 4.14 5.74
C PRO A 271 26.84 3.03 6.72
N ALA A 272 25.94 2.60 7.62
CA ALA A 272 26.23 1.56 8.61
C ALA A 272 26.34 0.15 7.99
N SER A 273 25.55 -0.13 6.95
CA SER A 273 25.58 -1.40 6.21
C SER A 273 26.90 -1.62 5.45
N ALA A 274 27.62 -0.55 5.07
CA ALA A 274 28.92 -0.63 4.40
C ALA A 274 30.02 -1.20 5.30
N TYR A 275 29.86 -1.10 6.63
CA TYR A 275 30.83 -1.61 7.60
C TYR A 275 30.59 -3.06 8.04
N GLN A 276 29.40 -3.63 7.78
CA GLN A 276 29.01 -4.94 8.31
C GLN A 276 29.26 -6.12 7.37
N THR A 277 29.65 -5.89 6.11
CA THR A 277 30.01 -6.98 5.16
C THR A 277 31.34 -7.67 5.49
N ASN A 278 32.05 -7.27 6.55
CA ASN A 278 33.33 -7.86 6.98
C ASN A 278 33.20 -8.90 8.11
N ILE A 279 32.07 -9.62 8.21
CA ILE A 279 31.99 -10.79 9.09
C ILE A 279 32.39 -12.02 8.27
N SER A 280 33.65 -12.43 8.43
CA SER A 280 34.23 -13.64 7.85
C SER A 280 33.49 -14.91 8.28
N PRO A 281 33.07 -15.81 7.37
CA PRO A 281 33.07 -17.23 7.63
C PRO A 281 34.50 -17.75 7.42
N ALA A 282 35.00 -18.54 8.36
CA ALA A 282 36.30 -19.18 8.25
C ALA A 282 36.45 -20.00 6.96
N GLU A 283 37.58 -19.79 6.28
CA GLU A 283 38.33 -20.67 5.38
C GLU A 283 37.57 -21.56 4.38
N SER A 284 37.65 -21.20 3.09
CA SER A 284 38.26 -22.04 2.04
C SER A 284 38.35 -21.31 0.69
N LEU A 285 39.27 -21.79 -0.14
CA LEU A 285 40.00 -21.08 -1.20
C LEU A 285 39.23 -20.65 -2.46
N ALA A 286 39.68 -19.49 -2.96
CA ALA A 286 39.96 -19.11 -4.35
C ALA A 286 38.81 -18.85 -5.36
N ASP A 287 38.97 -17.68 -6.00
CA ASP A 287 38.35 -17.16 -7.23
C ASP A 287 36.86 -16.78 -7.24
N ALA A 288 36.57 -15.52 -6.85
CA ALA A 288 35.54 -14.68 -7.49
C ALA A 288 35.63 -13.18 -7.11
N SER A 289 36.08 -12.37 -8.08
CA SER A 289 35.69 -10.98 -8.40
C SER A 289 35.75 -9.86 -7.33
N GLU A 290 36.62 -8.88 -7.58
CA GLU A 290 36.77 -7.56 -6.93
C GLU A 290 35.54 -6.60 -7.05
N THR A 291 34.36 -7.09 -7.42
CA THR A 291 33.17 -6.27 -7.69
C THR A 291 32.42 -5.76 -6.46
N GLY A 292 32.68 -6.32 -5.26
CA GLY A 292 31.98 -5.95 -4.03
C GLY A 292 32.41 -4.60 -3.44
N SER A 293 33.70 -4.27 -3.48
CA SER A 293 34.27 -3.06 -2.86
C SER A 293 33.94 -1.78 -3.66
N LEU A 294 33.94 -1.87 -4.99
CA LEU A 294 33.64 -0.74 -5.87
C LEU A 294 32.17 -0.28 -5.70
N ARG A 295 31.23 -1.22 -5.59
CA ARG A 295 29.79 -0.95 -5.51
C ARG A 295 29.40 -0.18 -4.25
N VAL A 296 30.05 -0.46 -3.12
CA VAL A 296 29.80 0.21 -1.83
C VAL A 296 30.26 1.67 -1.86
N ASN A 297 31.46 1.93 -2.38
CA ASN A 297 31.99 3.30 -2.51
C ASN A 297 31.17 4.16 -3.50
N THR A 298 30.71 3.57 -4.62
CA THR A 298 29.86 4.28 -5.59
C THR A 298 28.49 4.65 -5.01
N VAL A 299 27.86 3.76 -4.23
CA VAL A 299 26.57 4.05 -3.57
C VAL A 299 26.72 5.19 -2.56
N GLN A 300 27.81 5.22 -1.79
CA GLN A 300 28.06 6.24 -0.77
C GLN A 300 28.35 7.64 -1.38
N HIS A 301 29.13 7.71 -2.46
CA HIS A 301 29.37 8.97 -3.18
C HIS A 301 28.11 9.49 -3.89
N HIS A 302 27.33 8.60 -4.52
CA HIS A 302 26.10 8.98 -5.20
C HIS A 302 25.04 9.50 -4.21
N MET A 303 24.92 8.89 -3.02
CA MET A 303 23.96 9.31 -2.00
C MET A 303 24.24 10.71 -1.42
N SER A 304 25.49 11.17 -1.43
CA SER A 304 25.86 12.51 -0.95
C SER A 304 25.27 13.63 -1.81
N ASN A 305 24.98 13.36 -3.09
CA ASN A 305 24.42 14.34 -4.03
C ASN A 305 22.89 14.35 -4.08
N ILE A 306 22.22 13.40 -3.42
CA ILE A 306 20.76 13.29 -3.43
C ILE A 306 20.17 14.26 -2.40
N THR A 307 19.67 15.39 -2.89
CA THR A 307 19.11 16.45 -2.04
C THR A 307 17.59 16.41 -1.93
N THR A 308 16.90 15.84 -2.93
CA THR A 308 15.43 15.71 -2.93
C THR A 308 14.97 14.25 -2.92
N TYR A 309 13.75 14.02 -2.42
CA TYR A 309 13.13 12.70 -2.45
C TYR A 309 12.83 12.23 -3.89
N GLN A 310 12.64 13.15 -4.83
CA GLN A 310 12.47 12.82 -6.23
C GLN A 310 13.77 12.25 -6.82
N ASP A 311 14.91 12.88 -6.53
CA ASP A 311 16.22 12.37 -6.94
C ASP A 311 16.50 11.01 -6.29
N PHE A 312 16.07 10.82 -5.05
CA PHE A 312 16.19 9.55 -4.35
C PHE A 312 15.41 8.41 -5.05
N LYS A 313 14.21 8.72 -5.57
CA LYS A 313 13.39 7.78 -6.35
C LYS A 313 13.99 7.43 -7.70
N ASN A 314 14.87 8.28 -8.23
CA ASN A 314 15.54 8.05 -9.50
C ASN A 314 16.76 7.16 -9.26
N SER A 315 16.96 6.17 -10.13
CA SER A 315 18.20 5.40 -10.16
C SER A 315 19.18 6.04 -11.14
N SER A 316 20.47 5.87 -10.91
CA SER A 316 21.54 6.23 -11.84
C SER A 316 22.08 5.04 -12.63
N ASN A 317 21.70 3.80 -12.26
CA ASN A 317 22.18 2.58 -12.88
C ASN A 317 20.99 1.73 -13.37
N LEU A 318 21.06 1.28 -14.62
CA LEU A 318 20.03 0.46 -15.26
C LEU A 318 19.85 -0.93 -14.59
N GLU A 319 20.89 -1.43 -13.93
CA GLU A 319 20.87 -2.69 -13.15
C GLU A 319 20.46 -2.48 -11.69
N ASP A 320 20.13 -1.25 -11.28
CA ASP A 320 19.64 -0.97 -9.92
C ASP A 320 18.27 -1.64 -9.72
N HIS A 321 18.12 -2.38 -8.62
CA HIS A 321 16.84 -2.99 -8.23
C HIS A 321 15.72 -1.94 -8.16
N LEU A 322 16.03 -0.69 -7.77
CA LEU A 322 15.04 0.37 -7.80
C LEU A 322 14.58 0.72 -9.22
N GLN A 323 15.48 0.72 -10.20
CA GLN A 323 15.14 0.98 -11.60
C GLN A 323 14.24 -0.12 -12.15
N ILE A 324 14.61 -1.37 -11.90
CA ILE A 324 13.85 -2.55 -12.30
C ILE A 324 12.45 -2.50 -11.66
N ARG A 325 12.36 -2.09 -10.39
CA ARG A 325 11.07 -1.85 -9.72
C ARG A 325 10.25 -0.78 -10.41
N MET A 326 10.86 0.34 -10.80
CA MET A 326 10.16 1.44 -11.48
C MET A 326 9.64 1.01 -12.84
N GLN A 327 10.40 0.21 -13.59
CA GLN A 327 9.95 -0.39 -14.84
C GLN A 327 8.75 -1.32 -14.61
N ALA A 328 8.85 -2.23 -13.65
CA ALA A 328 7.76 -3.16 -13.31
C ALA A 328 6.49 -2.40 -12.88
N ILE A 329 6.63 -1.33 -12.09
CA ILE A 329 5.52 -0.44 -11.73
C ILE A 329 4.94 0.29 -12.95
N GLY A 330 5.79 0.75 -13.86
CA GLY A 330 5.36 1.42 -15.10
C GLY A 330 4.48 0.50 -15.94
N ASP A 331 4.97 -0.70 -16.24
CA ASP A 331 4.23 -1.70 -17.00
C ASP A 331 2.91 -2.09 -16.31
N ALA A 332 2.94 -2.26 -14.98
CA ALA A 332 1.73 -2.55 -14.20
C ALA A 332 0.69 -1.44 -14.27
N LYS A 333 1.11 -0.17 -14.22
CA LYS A 333 0.20 0.98 -14.34
C LYS A 333 -0.42 1.11 -15.73
N LEU A 334 0.30 0.72 -16.79
CA LEU A 334 -0.25 0.69 -18.15
C LEU A 334 -1.37 -0.35 -18.29
N VAL A 335 -1.20 -1.51 -17.65
CA VAL A 335 -2.23 -2.56 -17.62
C VAL A 335 -3.41 -2.15 -16.74
N LEU A 336 -3.15 -1.48 -15.62
CA LEU A 336 -4.18 -0.91 -14.74
C LEU A 336 -4.78 0.38 -15.34
N LYS A 337 -5.75 0.21 -16.23
CA LYS A 337 -6.51 1.28 -16.89
C LYS A 337 -6.96 2.39 -15.92
N GLY A 338 -6.68 3.65 -16.26
CA GLY A 338 -7.06 4.84 -15.46
C GLY A 338 -6.09 5.18 -14.32
N TRP A 339 -4.85 4.65 -14.33
CA TRP A 339 -3.87 4.99 -13.31
C TRP A 339 -3.28 6.40 -13.48
N VAL A 340 -3.75 7.34 -12.67
CA VAL A 340 -3.13 8.69 -12.57
C VAL A 340 -2.17 8.81 -11.38
N PRO A 341 -0.88 9.15 -11.57
CA PRO A 341 0.07 9.31 -10.47
C PRO A 341 -0.26 10.52 -9.58
N ASN A 342 0.19 10.46 -8.32
CA ASN A 342 0.23 11.64 -7.46
C ASN A 342 1.32 12.60 -7.98
N THR A 343 1.08 13.90 -7.88
CA THR A 343 2.05 14.95 -8.28
C THR A 343 2.51 15.76 -7.06
N GLY A 344 3.65 16.44 -7.16
CA GLY A 344 4.18 17.30 -6.10
C GLY A 344 4.69 16.55 -4.86
N ASP A 345 4.98 15.25 -5.00
CA ASP A 345 5.19 14.37 -3.86
C ASP A 345 6.67 13.97 -3.63
N GLY A 346 7.61 14.63 -4.32
CA GLY A 346 9.05 14.34 -4.25
C GLY A 346 10.01 15.53 -4.29
N SER A 347 9.56 16.75 -4.64
CA SER A 347 10.43 17.94 -4.73
C SER A 347 10.70 18.57 -3.35
N TRP A 348 11.16 17.76 -2.39
CA TRP A 348 11.43 18.16 -1.01
C TRP A 348 12.63 17.39 -0.46
N GLY A 349 13.40 18.03 0.44
CA GLY A 349 14.56 17.44 1.12
C GLY A 349 14.25 16.99 2.55
N LEU A 350 15.23 16.46 3.28
CA LEU A 350 15.05 16.08 4.68
C LEU A 350 14.94 17.26 5.65
N ASP A 351 15.20 18.49 5.17
CA ASP A 351 14.91 19.71 5.90
C ASP A 351 13.43 19.78 6.32
N VAL A 352 12.52 19.11 5.60
CA VAL A 352 11.10 19.00 5.96
C VAL A 352 10.85 18.49 7.39
N LEU A 353 11.77 17.70 7.94
CA LEU A 353 11.71 17.18 9.31
C LEU A 353 12.18 18.20 10.36
N VAL A 354 12.93 19.22 9.95
CA VAL A 354 13.40 20.32 10.81
C VAL A 354 12.28 21.35 10.96
N GLY A 355 11.97 21.73 12.21
CA GLY A 355 10.95 22.73 12.49
C GLY A 355 11.28 24.10 11.86
N PRO A 356 10.27 24.88 11.42
CA PRO A 356 10.48 26.12 10.66
C PRO A 356 11.33 27.17 11.40
N LYS A 357 11.28 27.18 12.74
CA LYS A 357 12.10 28.07 13.58
C LYS A 357 13.59 27.76 13.54
N LYS A 358 13.98 26.52 13.19
CA LYS A 358 15.37 26.06 13.10
C LYS A 358 15.92 26.06 11.67
N ARG A 359 15.08 26.26 10.64
CA ARG A 359 15.52 26.36 9.23
C ARG A 359 16.05 27.73 8.83
N LYS A 360 15.77 28.77 9.62
CA LYS A 360 16.15 30.17 9.37
C LYS A 360 17.46 30.59 10.05
N ARG A 361 18.14 29.66 10.71
CA ARG A 361 19.50 29.80 11.23
C ARG A 361 20.37 28.83 10.45
#